data_AF-A0A388KIB8-F1
#
_entry.id   AF-A0A388KIB8-F1
#
_cell.length_a   1.000
_cell.length_b   1.000
_cell.length_c   1.000
_cell.angle_alpha   90.00
_cell.angle_beta   90.00
_cell.angle_gamma   90.00
#
_symmetry.space_group_name_H-M   'P 1'
#
loop_
_entity.id
_entity.type
_entity.pdbx_description
1 polymer ?
#
loop_
_entity_poly.entity_id
_entity_poly.type
_entity_poly.pdbx_seq_one_letter_code
_entity_poly.pdbx_strand_id
1 'polypeptide(L)'
;MVDFRGLDEGLGHRQKRKREFEKLEEDLQAAKRIAVPMDEGAGKAEIEKVLSRTDPKTLGGMVSGRKWKVAATTRTSALGRSKPLQTSWDEKMRQKDVKKMFQERKSALKEDIRSRKQEKRRKKEEFMKRKEENTLKSAPVQKISNPKTTKKMMKSKNKRKQLQKVAE
;
A
#
# COMPACT_ATOMS: atom_id res chain seq x y z
N MET A 1 -0.21 12.65 10.26
CA MET A 1 -0.75 11.33 9.85
C MET A 1 -1.23 11.48 8.41
N VAL A 2 -0.58 10.86 7.44
CA VAL A 2 -0.96 11.00 6.01
C VAL A 2 -2.22 10.16 5.79
N ASP A 3 -3.32 10.77 5.38
CA ASP A 3 -4.60 10.09 5.15
C ASP A 3 -4.57 9.31 3.82
N PHE A 4 -4.67 7.99 3.90
CA PHE A 4 -4.62 7.06 2.75
C PHE A 4 -6.01 6.71 2.18
N ARG A 5 -7.09 7.29 2.72
CA ARG A 5 -8.48 6.95 2.38
C ARG A 5 -8.86 7.26 0.93
N GLY A 6 -8.15 8.17 0.27
CA GLY A 6 -8.36 8.51 -1.15
C GLY A 6 -7.50 7.72 -2.14
N LEU A 7 -6.65 6.80 -1.68
CA LEU A 7 -5.71 6.05 -2.52
C LEU A 7 -6.22 4.66 -2.95
N ASP A 8 -7.33 4.20 -2.38
CA ASP A 8 -7.81 2.83 -2.55
C ASP A 8 -9.28 2.72 -2.99
N GLU A 9 -9.56 3.18 -4.21
CA GLU A 9 -10.79 2.78 -4.92
C GLU A 9 -10.40 1.96 -6.15
N GLY A 10 -9.71 0.86 -5.88
CA GLY A 10 -9.27 -0.11 -6.88
C GLY A 10 -9.27 -1.57 -6.43
N LEU A 11 -9.69 -1.90 -5.21
CA LEU A 11 -9.83 -3.30 -4.75
C LEU A 11 -11.14 -3.96 -5.23
N GLY A 12 -11.55 -3.72 -6.47
CA GLY A 12 -12.67 -4.43 -7.12
C GLY A 12 -12.38 -5.91 -7.40
N HIS A 13 -11.25 -6.45 -6.97
CA HIS A 13 -10.84 -7.85 -7.17
C HIS A 13 -10.30 -8.49 -5.88
N ARG A 14 -11.08 -8.39 -4.79
CA ARG A 14 -10.79 -9.11 -3.53
C ARG A 14 -10.78 -10.63 -3.72
N GLN A 15 -11.63 -11.17 -4.60
CA GLN A 15 -11.71 -12.62 -4.84
C GLN A 15 -10.55 -13.18 -5.68
N LYS A 16 -10.07 -12.47 -6.71
CA LYS A 16 -8.98 -12.98 -7.56
C LYS A 16 -7.66 -13.12 -6.79
N ARG A 17 -7.32 -12.14 -5.95
CA ARG A 17 -6.12 -12.21 -5.08
C ARG A 17 -6.23 -13.27 -3.98
N LYS A 18 -7.44 -13.57 -3.49
CA LYS A 18 -7.63 -14.65 -2.51
C LYS A 18 -7.29 -16.01 -3.13
N ARG A 19 -7.75 -16.27 -4.35
CA ARG A 19 -7.44 -17.50 -5.09
C ARG A 19 -5.95 -17.65 -5.40
N GLU A 20 -5.30 -16.56 -5.86
CA GLU A 20 -3.85 -16.56 -6.09
C GLU A 20 -3.05 -16.79 -4.80
N PHE A 21 -3.50 -16.21 -3.68
CA PHE A 21 -2.87 -16.38 -2.38
C PHE A 21 -3.06 -17.80 -1.82
N GLU A 22 -4.27 -18.35 -1.91
CA GLU A 22 -4.57 -19.73 -1.54
C GLU A 22 -3.75 -20.73 -2.36
N LYS A 23 -3.58 -20.46 -3.67
CA LYS A 23 -2.75 -21.29 -4.55
C LYS A 23 -1.27 -21.24 -4.17
N LEU A 24 -0.73 -20.06 -3.88
CA LEU A 24 0.65 -19.90 -3.39
C LEU A 24 0.87 -20.59 -2.03
N GLU A 25 -0.14 -20.56 -1.15
CA GLU A 25 -0.10 -21.22 0.14
C GLU A 25 -0.14 -22.75 -0.01
N GLU A 26 -0.92 -23.26 -0.96
CA GLU A 26 -0.97 -24.68 -1.32
C GLU A 26 0.36 -25.16 -1.95
N ASP A 27 0.96 -24.37 -2.85
CA ASP A 27 2.28 -24.66 -3.44
C ASP A 27 3.39 -24.69 -2.37
N LEU A 28 3.34 -23.77 -1.39
CA LEU A 28 4.28 -23.75 -0.25
C LEU A 28 4.07 -24.95 0.70
N GLN A 29 2.83 -25.38 0.90
CA GLN A 29 2.53 -26.58 1.67
C GLN A 29 2.94 -27.86 0.92
N ALA A 30 2.78 -27.91 -0.40
CA ALA A 30 3.25 -28.99 -1.24
C ALA A 30 4.78 -29.09 -1.19
N ALA A 31 5.49 -27.96 -1.27
CA ALA A 31 6.95 -27.91 -1.12
C ALA A 31 7.43 -28.41 0.25
N LYS A 32 6.68 -28.16 1.33
CA LYS A 32 6.98 -28.69 2.67
C LYS A 32 6.73 -30.21 2.80
N ARG A 33 5.88 -30.80 1.97
CA ARG A 33 5.60 -32.24 1.95
C ARG A 33 6.59 -33.03 1.10
N ILE A 34 7.40 -32.37 0.29
CA ILE A 34 8.53 -32.99 -0.39
C ILE A 34 9.58 -33.30 0.66
N ALA A 35 9.74 -34.58 1.00
CA ALA A 35 10.75 -35.05 1.92
C ALA A 35 12.15 -34.82 1.31
N VAL A 36 12.82 -33.75 1.75
CA VAL A 36 14.27 -33.63 1.62
C VAL A 36 14.88 -34.64 2.60
N PRO A 37 15.74 -35.57 2.17
CA PRO A 37 16.43 -36.46 3.10
C PRO A 37 17.30 -35.61 4.03
N MET A 38 16.90 -35.53 5.30
CA MET A 38 17.70 -34.96 6.38
C MET A 38 18.77 -35.99 6.75
N ASP A 39 20.04 -35.65 6.57
CA ASP A 39 21.16 -36.42 7.07
C ASP A 39 21.22 -36.27 8.60
N GLU A 40 20.71 -37.27 9.34
CA GLU A 40 20.58 -37.25 10.81
C GLU A 40 21.92 -37.37 11.57
N GLY A 41 23.06 -37.34 10.87
CA GLY A 41 24.39 -37.48 11.46
C GLY A 41 25.06 -36.17 11.89
N ALA A 42 24.74 -35.04 11.26
CA ALA A 42 25.54 -33.81 11.41
C ALA A 42 25.22 -33.02 12.69
N GLY A 43 23.95 -32.99 13.12
CA GLY A 43 23.51 -32.12 14.22
C GLY A 43 23.93 -32.59 15.62
N LYS A 44 23.99 -33.91 15.86
CA LYS A 44 24.28 -34.46 17.20
C LYS A 44 25.72 -34.21 17.64
N ALA A 45 26.67 -34.35 16.72
CA ALA A 45 28.09 -34.14 16.99
C ALA A 45 28.43 -32.66 17.27
N GLU A 46 27.72 -31.73 16.64
CA GLU A 46 27.91 -30.30 16.87
C GLU A 46 27.36 -29.85 18.24
N ILE A 47 26.23 -30.42 18.66
CA ILE A 47 25.60 -30.13 19.96
C ILE A 47 26.47 -30.64 21.12
N GLU A 48 27.04 -31.84 21.01
CA GLU A 48 27.93 -32.42 22.04
C GLU A 48 29.22 -31.60 22.23
N LYS A 49 29.78 -31.09 21.13
CA LYS A 49 30.98 -30.24 21.13
C LYS A 49 30.76 -28.86 21.73
N VAL A 50 29.53 -28.36 21.69
CA VAL A 50 29.14 -27.10 22.36
C VAL A 50 28.93 -27.33 23.86
N LEU A 51 28.35 -28.46 24.25
CA LEU A 51 28.14 -28.82 25.66
C LEU A 51 29.44 -29.13 26.41
N SER A 52 30.42 -29.76 25.74
CA SER A 52 31.71 -30.10 26.35
C SER A 52 32.62 -28.88 26.60
N ARG A 53 32.24 -27.70 26.08
CA ARG A 53 33.01 -26.45 26.20
C ARG A 53 32.61 -25.61 27.42
N THR A 54 31.65 -26.08 28.22
CA THR A 54 31.14 -25.36 29.40
C THR A 54 31.53 -26.07 30.69
N ASP A 55 32.37 -25.43 31.51
CA ASP A 55 32.81 -25.97 32.80
C ASP A 55 31.63 -26.13 33.79
N PRO A 56 31.52 -27.27 34.49
CA PRO A 56 30.37 -27.60 35.36
C PRO A 56 30.27 -26.74 36.63
N LYS A 57 31.24 -25.87 36.92
CA LYS A 57 31.21 -24.95 38.07
C LYS A 57 30.22 -23.77 37.88
N THR A 58 29.55 -23.66 36.73
CA THR A 58 28.63 -22.55 36.41
C THR A 58 27.15 -22.94 36.32
N LEU A 59 26.77 -24.15 36.76
CA LEU A 59 25.38 -24.62 36.85
C LEU A 59 24.62 -24.08 38.08
N GLY A 60 24.82 -22.81 38.41
CA GLY A 60 24.09 -22.09 39.45
C GLY A 60 23.58 -20.75 38.92
N GLY A 61 22.73 -20.79 37.90
CA GLY A 61 22.14 -19.59 37.30
C GLY A 61 20.94 -19.07 38.10
N MET A 62 20.97 -17.80 38.53
CA MET A 62 19.81 -17.15 39.15
C MET A 62 18.65 -16.97 38.17
N VAL A 63 17.43 -16.88 38.71
CA VAL A 63 16.11 -16.95 38.03
C VAL A 63 15.92 -16.01 36.83
N SER A 64 16.66 -14.90 36.72
CA SER A 64 16.46 -13.91 35.66
C SER A 64 17.22 -14.19 34.36
N GLY A 65 18.04 -15.25 34.29
CA GLY A 65 18.75 -15.65 33.06
C GLY A 65 19.81 -14.65 32.56
N ARG A 66 19.94 -13.47 33.17
CA ARG A 66 20.91 -12.44 32.83
C ARG A 66 22.04 -12.40 33.83
N LYS A 67 23.25 -12.69 33.35
CA LYS A 67 24.50 -12.57 34.11
C LYS A 67 24.80 -11.07 34.26
N TRP A 68 24.70 -10.53 35.48
CA TRP A 68 24.92 -9.10 35.80
C TRP A 68 26.30 -8.57 35.33
N LYS A 69 27.26 -9.46 35.00
CA LYS A 69 28.57 -9.12 34.45
C LYS A 69 28.94 -10.11 33.34
N VAL A 70 28.44 -9.89 32.12
CA VAL A 70 28.98 -10.60 30.94
C VAL A 70 30.34 -9.98 30.61
N ALA A 71 31.38 -10.80 30.49
CA ALA A 71 32.69 -10.34 30.04
C ALA A 71 32.53 -9.69 28.66
N ALA A 72 32.98 -8.44 28.51
CA ALA A 72 32.91 -7.73 27.25
C ALA A 72 33.80 -8.45 26.22
N THR A 73 33.19 -9.11 25.24
CA THR A 73 33.88 -9.90 24.20
C THR A 73 34.80 -9.03 23.33
N THR A 74 34.49 -7.74 23.20
CA THR A 74 35.26 -6.79 22.39
C THR A 74 35.37 -5.44 23.08
N ARG A 75 36.52 -4.76 22.94
CA ARG A 75 36.69 -3.37 23.40
C ARG A 75 35.79 -2.43 22.60
N THR A 76 35.23 -1.41 23.23
CA THR A 76 34.37 -0.40 22.58
C THR A 76 35.05 0.28 21.38
N SER A 77 36.37 0.49 21.45
CA SER A 77 37.19 1.01 20.37
C SER A 77 37.30 0.09 19.13
N ALA A 78 37.01 -1.21 19.27
CA ALA A 78 36.99 -2.14 18.14
C ALA A 78 35.68 -2.07 17.34
N LEU A 79 34.58 -1.60 17.94
CA LEU A 79 33.27 -1.47 17.29
C LEU A 79 33.20 -0.26 16.34
N GLY A 80 34.06 0.75 16.54
CA GLY A 80 34.08 2.01 15.81
C GLY A 80 35.08 2.12 14.67
N ARG A 81 35.79 1.04 14.31
CA ARG A 81 36.66 1.06 13.12
C ARG A 81 35.76 1.25 11.90
N SER A 82 35.89 2.39 11.21
CA SER A 82 35.23 2.61 9.94
C SER A 82 35.60 1.46 9.02
N LYS A 83 34.60 0.66 8.64
CA LYS A 83 34.84 -0.40 7.67
C LYS A 83 35.38 0.28 6.41
N PRO A 84 36.50 -0.20 5.82
CA PRO A 84 36.95 0.33 4.55
C PRO A 84 35.80 0.24 3.56
N LEU A 85 35.75 1.20 2.64
CA LEU A 85 34.69 1.32 1.65
C LEU A 85 34.49 -0.05 0.99
N GLN A 86 33.32 -0.66 1.23
CA GLN A 86 33.03 -2.00 0.71
C GLN A 86 32.99 -2.02 -0.83
N THR A 87 32.88 -0.85 -1.46
CA THR A 87 32.85 -0.64 -2.90
C THR A 87 33.67 0.58 -3.30
N SER A 88 34.19 0.60 -4.53
CA SER A 88 34.87 1.75 -5.11
C SER A 88 33.91 2.92 -5.31
N TRP A 89 34.44 4.14 -5.44
CA TRP A 89 33.64 5.35 -5.69
C TRP A 89 32.84 5.25 -7.00
N ASP A 90 33.46 4.73 -8.06
CA ASP A 90 32.82 4.58 -9.37
C ASP A 90 31.60 3.65 -9.31
N GLU A 91 31.69 2.57 -8.52
CA GLU A 91 30.57 1.64 -8.33
C GLU A 91 29.40 2.31 -7.61
N LYS A 92 29.66 3.21 -6.66
CA LYS A 92 28.60 4.00 -6.00
C LYS A 92 27.94 4.98 -6.95
N MET A 93 28.71 5.59 -7.85
CA MET A 93 28.17 6.50 -8.86
C MET A 93 27.27 5.75 -9.84
N ARG A 94 27.71 4.57 -10.32
CA ARG A 94 26.86 3.69 -11.15
C ARG A 94 25.55 3.32 -10.46
N GLN A 95 25.59 2.92 -9.20
CA GLN A 95 24.38 2.58 -8.43
C GLN A 95 23.46 3.79 -8.24
N LYS A 96 24.03 4.98 -8.04
CA LYS A 96 23.28 6.23 -7.93
C LYS A 96 22.57 6.56 -9.23
N ASP A 97 23.23 6.40 -10.37
CA ASP A 97 22.65 6.66 -11.69
C ASP A 97 21.53 5.67 -12.00
N VAL A 98 21.74 4.37 -11.76
CA VAL A 98 20.68 3.35 -11.91
C VAL A 98 19.47 3.67 -11.03
N LYS A 99 19.71 4.07 -9.78
CA LYS A 99 18.63 4.46 -8.86
C LYS A 99 17.88 5.69 -9.35
N LYS A 100 18.59 6.68 -9.89
CA LYS A 100 18.00 7.90 -10.44
C LYS A 100 17.12 7.58 -11.65
N MET A 101 17.63 6.81 -12.61
CA MET A 101 16.89 6.36 -13.79
C MET A 101 15.61 5.59 -13.41
N PHE A 102 15.71 4.72 -12.40
CA PHE A 102 14.54 3.99 -11.90
C PHE A 102 13.51 4.92 -11.25
N GLN A 103 13.96 5.89 -10.46
CA GLN A 103 13.07 6.86 -9.80
C GLN A 103 12.35 7.75 -10.81
N GLU A 104 13.06 8.25 -11.82
CA GLU A 104 12.50 9.07 -12.90
C GLU A 104 11.46 8.29 -13.72
N ARG A 105 11.77 7.04 -14.09
CA ARG A 105 10.80 6.18 -14.77
C ARG A 105 9.56 5.92 -13.91
N LYS A 106 9.76 5.72 -12.60
CA LYS A 106 8.66 5.50 -11.65
C LYS A 106 7.81 6.75 -11.46
N SER A 107 8.39 7.96 -11.43
CA SER A 107 7.64 9.21 -11.33
C SER A 107 6.85 9.48 -12.61
N ALA A 108 7.46 9.31 -13.78
CA ALA A 108 6.80 9.47 -15.07
C ALA A 108 5.54 8.57 -15.18
N LEU A 109 5.66 7.28 -14.83
CA LEU A 109 4.52 6.36 -14.85
C LEU A 109 3.40 6.77 -13.86
N LYS A 110 3.75 7.33 -12.70
CA LYS A 110 2.75 7.82 -11.74
C LYS A 110 2.04 9.06 -12.24
N GLU A 111 2.77 9.95 -12.91
CA GLU A 111 2.22 11.16 -13.52
C GLU A 111 1.26 10.81 -14.66
N ASP A 112 1.62 9.86 -15.53
CA ASP A 112 0.74 9.35 -16.57
C ASP A 112 -0.55 8.74 -16.01
N ILE A 113 -0.46 7.96 -14.93
CA ILE A 113 -1.64 7.41 -14.27
C ILE A 113 -2.50 8.54 -13.68
N ARG A 114 -1.88 9.58 -13.12
CA ARG A 114 -2.58 10.72 -12.52
C ARG A 114 -3.28 11.55 -13.59
N SER A 115 -2.63 11.88 -14.70
CA SER A 115 -3.20 12.64 -15.82
C SER A 115 -4.39 11.89 -16.43
N ARG A 116 -4.24 10.59 -16.73
CA ARG A 116 -5.34 9.74 -17.23
C ARG A 116 -6.54 9.71 -16.29
N LYS A 117 -6.31 9.65 -14.97
CA LYS A 117 -7.39 9.70 -13.97
C LYS A 117 -8.11 11.05 -13.96
N GLN A 118 -7.35 12.15 -14.03
CA GLN A 118 -7.92 13.50 -14.09
C GLN A 118 -8.73 13.72 -15.36
N GLU A 119 -8.22 13.30 -16.52
CA GLU A 119 -8.94 13.35 -17.79
C GLU A 119 -10.24 12.55 -17.75
N LYS A 120 -10.22 11.35 -17.15
CA LYS A 120 -11.43 10.54 -16.97
C LYS A 120 -12.47 11.24 -16.07
N ARG A 121 -12.02 11.96 -15.03
CA ARG A 121 -12.92 12.76 -14.17
C ARG A 121 -13.51 13.94 -14.94
N ARG A 122 -12.68 14.71 -15.64
CA ARG A 122 -13.12 15.84 -16.50
C ARG A 122 -14.14 15.40 -17.54
N LYS A 123 -13.87 14.33 -18.29
CA LYS A 123 -14.81 13.77 -19.28
C LYS A 123 -16.15 13.36 -18.66
N LYS A 124 -16.13 12.83 -17.42
CA LYS A 124 -17.37 12.50 -16.70
C LYS A 124 -18.13 13.75 -16.27
N GLU A 125 -17.44 14.76 -15.74
CA GLU A 125 -18.04 16.03 -15.34
C GLU A 125 -18.67 16.74 -16.55
N GLU A 126 -17.96 16.80 -17.68
CA GLU A 126 -18.47 17.33 -18.94
C GLU A 126 -19.69 16.56 -19.45
N PHE A 127 -19.64 15.23 -19.41
CA PHE A 127 -20.77 14.39 -19.80
C PHE A 127 -21.99 14.60 -18.89
N MET A 128 -21.78 14.69 -17.57
CA MET A 128 -22.86 14.94 -16.61
C MET A 128 -23.47 16.32 -16.83
N LYS A 129 -22.64 17.36 -16.99
CA LYS A 129 -23.10 18.71 -17.32
C LYS A 129 -23.92 18.73 -18.62
N ARG A 130 -23.41 18.09 -19.68
CA ARG A 130 -24.13 17.96 -20.96
C ARG A 130 -25.45 17.20 -20.81
N LYS A 131 -25.47 16.16 -19.97
CA LYS A 131 -26.68 15.40 -19.68
C LYS A 131 -27.71 16.24 -18.92
N GLU A 132 -27.27 17.02 -17.93
CA GLU A 132 -28.13 17.96 -17.20
C GLU A 132 -28.71 19.01 -18.13
N GLU A 133 -27.87 19.65 -18.96
CA GLU A 133 -28.31 20.61 -19.97
C GLU A 133 -29.29 20.00 -20.97
N ASN A 134 -29.02 18.79 -21.47
CA ASN A 134 -29.93 18.08 -22.37
C ASN A 134 -31.26 17.76 -21.68
N THR A 135 -31.22 17.33 -20.41
CA THR A 135 -32.42 17.02 -19.63
C THR A 135 -33.29 18.27 -19.44
N LEU A 136 -32.67 19.43 -19.18
CA LEU A 136 -33.36 20.71 -19.09
C LEU A 136 -33.96 21.13 -20.45
N LYS A 137 -33.22 20.95 -21.55
CA LYS A 137 -33.68 21.29 -22.91
C LYS A 137 -34.78 20.36 -23.43
N SER A 138 -34.70 19.07 -23.13
CA SER A 138 -35.66 18.06 -23.61
C SER A 138 -36.91 17.94 -22.75
N ALA A 139 -36.95 18.56 -21.57
CA ALA A 139 -38.12 18.54 -20.71
C ALA A 139 -39.30 19.26 -21.40
N PRO A 140 -40.47 18.63 -21.56
CA PRO A 140 -41.66 19.31 -22.08
C PRO A 140 -42.22 20.25 -21.01
N VAL A 141 -41.91 21.54 -21.12
CA VAL A 141 -42.33 22.57 -20.13
C VAL A 141 -43.27 23.59 -20.77
N GLN A 142 -44.31 23.98 -20.03
CA GLN A 142 -45.17 25.10 -20.39
C GLN A 142 -44.65 26.39 -19.72
N LYS A 143 -44.52 27.47 -20.50
CA LYS A 143 -44.10 28.78 -19.97
C LYS A 143 -45.25 29.42 -19.19
N ILE A 144 -45.06 29.68 -17.89
CA ILE A 144 -46.05 30.36 -17.03
C ILE A 144 -45.62 31.82 -16.86
N SER A 145 -46.25 32.74 -17.59
CA SER A 145 -45.95 34.17 -17.51
C SER A 145 -46.69 34.91 -16.39
N ASN A 146 -47.81 34.36 -15.88
CA ASN A 146 -48.66 35.08 -14.92
C ASN A 146 -48.08 35.03 -13.49
N PRO A 147 -47.81 36.17 -12.83
CA PRO A 147 -47.22 36.17 -11.49
C PRO A 147 -48.16 35.64 -10.40
N LYS A 148 -49.49 35.75 -10.58
CA LYS A 148 -50.48 35.27 -9.60
C LYS A 148 -50.52 33.74 -9.55
N THR A 149 -50.40 33.06 -10.70
CA THR A 149 -50.41 31.59 -10.78
C THR A 149 -49.12 31.00 -10.18
N THR A 150 -47.97 31.60 -10.47
CA THR A 150 -46.68 31.19 -9.88
C THR A 150 -46.70 31.32 -8.35
N LYS A 151 -47.20 32.45 -7.82
CA LYS A 151 -47.37 32.65 -6.37
C LYS A 151 -48.30 31.60 -5.74
N LYS A 152 -49.42 31.23 -6.41
CA LYS A 152 -50.35 30.21 -5.92
C LYS A 152 -49.71 28.82 -5.89
N MET A 153 -48.94 28.46 -6.92
CA MET A 153 -48.24 27.17 -7.00
C MET A 153 -47.11 27.06 -5.95
N MET A 154 -46.36 28.14 -5.71
CA MET A 154 -45.29 28.20 -4.70
C MET A 154 -45.78 27.96 -3.27
N LYS A 155 -47.02 28.31 -2.95
CA LYS A 155 -47.62 28.07 -1.63
C LYS A 155 -47.85 26.58 -1.32
N SER A 156 -47.97 25.74 -2.36
CA SER A 156 -48.20 24.30 -2.18
C SER A 156 -46.91 23.49 -2.37
N LYS A 157 -46.62 22.55 -1.46
CA LYS A 157 -45.41 21.72 -1.50
C LYS A 157 -45.28 20.90 -2.78
N ASN A 158 -46.39 20.34 -3.26
CA ASN A 158 -46.38 19.46 -4.44
C ASN A 158 -46.22 20.26 -5.75
N LYS A 159 -46.96 21.37 -5.92
CA LYS A 159 -46.87 22.18 -7.16
C LYS A 159 -45.58 23.00 -7.22
N ARG A 160 -45.00 23.39 -6.07
CA ARG A 160 -43.68 24.05 -6.03
C ARG A 160 -42.58 23.17 -6.62
N LYS A 161 -42.64 21.84 -6.44
CA LYS A 161 -41.67 20.90 -7.03
C LYS A 161 -41.77 20.80 -8.56
N GLN A 162 -42.91 21.17 -9.13
CA GLN A 162 -43.14 21.15 -10.59
C GLN A 162 -42.64 22.44 -11.27
N LEU A 163 -42.41 23.51 -10.51
CA LEU A 163 -41.86 24.75 -11.03
C LEU A 163 -40.35 24.64 -11.16
N GLN A 164 -39.83 24.84 -12.36
CA GLN A 164 -38.39 25.02 -12.59
C GLN A 164 -38.10 26.50 -12.85
N LYS A 165 -37.06 27.03 -12.20
CA LYS A 165 -36.57 28.38 -12.49
C LYS A 165 -35.68 28.29 -13.72
N VAL A 166 -36.11 28.92 -14.81
CA VAL A 166 -35.25 29.14 -15.97
C VAL A 166 -34.45 30.40 -15.69
N ALA A 167 -33.12 30.31 -15.71
CA ALA A 167 -32.28 31.50 -15.76
C ALA A 167 -32.43 32.10 -17.16
N GLU A 168 -32.86 33.36 -17.24
CA GLU A 168 -32.76 34.16 -18.48
C GLU A 168 -31.30 34.41 -18.84
#